data_AF-Q23CX3-F1
#
_entry.id   AF-Q23CX3-F1
#
_cell.length_a   1.000
_cell.length_b   1.000
_cell.length_c   1.000
_cell.angle_alpha   90.00
_cell.angle_beta   90.00
_cell.angle_gamma   90.00
#
_symmetry.space_group_name_H-M   'P 1'
#
loop_
_entity.id
_entity.type
_entity.pdbx_description
1 polymer ?
#
loop_
_entity_poly.entity_id
_entity_poly.type
_entity_poly.pdbx_seq_one_letter_code
_entity_poly.pdbx_strand_id
1 'polypeptide(L)'
;MIQNQLFKVISIPLFNDNYSYALFSAKQYAEKQTGVKSKIPCYLVDPADSQKILQFLDVFPDLQVSRILYTHKHWDHIGNPQQLLDQLKQNARLMEDYRVIASKLDGSHIPTLTHSVFDNPNDKETKNETSIEGEFQIDFLYVPCHTTGHVLYHFKPHNKTISTEESVNFERQEVTGYNLYSVDECLFTGDTLFIGGCGRFFEGNAAQMLSNMDKISSIQNKNIKIFCGHEYTKSNLEWSSQVEQNNEVLKQWYQEVLQMTSSGIQTIPSTLQKELQTNVFMRCRTQNLQEIFQRDPTQIMETLRAMKNSNIIDIPQNMNL
;
A
#
# COMPACT_ATOMS: atom_id res chain seq x y z
N MET A 1 14.48 20.97 19.90
CA MET A 1 14.11 20.64 18.52
C MET A 1 13.39 19.31 18.54
N ILE A 2 12.11 19.30 18.18
CA ILE A 2 11.32 18.06 18.12
C ILE A 2 11.81 17.33 16.87
N GLN A 3 12.62 16.28 17.02
CA GLN A 3 12.96 15.42 15.88
C GLN A 3 11.65 14.89 15.32
N ASN A 4 11.40 15.17 14.04
CA ASN A 4 10.27 14.60 13.34
C ASN A 4 10.32 13.07 13.52
N GLN A 5 9.28 12.49 14.12
CA GLN A 5 9.07 11.05 14.17
C GLN A 5 8.81 10.59 12.75
N LEU A 6 9.89 10.41 12.01
CA LEU A 6 9.89 9.84 10.69
C LEU A 6 9.87 8.31 10.83
N PHE A 7 9.18 7.68 9.92
CA PHE A 7 9.25 6.26 9.66
C PHE A 7 10.30 6.01 8.60
N LYS A 8 10.92 4.84 8.68
CA LYS A 8 11.68 4.28 7.60
C LYS A 8 10.85 3.18 6.95
N VAL A 9 10.73 3.24 5.63
CA VAL A 9 10.13 2.19 4.82
C VAL A 9 11.18 1.68 3.85
N ILE A 10 11.36 0.37 3.74
CA ILE A 10 12.18 -0.27 2.72
C ILE A 10 11.27 -1.08 1.81
N SER A 11 11.36 -0.85 0.52
CA SER A 11 10.72 -1.69 -0.49
C SER A 11 11.57 -2.92 -0.79
N ILE A 12 10.96 -4.10 -0.79
CA ILE A 12 11.57 -5.40 -1.03
C ILE A 12 10.92 -6.00 -2.28
N PRO A 13 11.57 -5.92 -3.46
CA PRO A 13 11.04 -6.51 -4.68
C PRO A 13 10.94 -8.03 -4.57
N LEU A 14 9.75 -8.56 -4.84
CA LEU A 14 9.44 -9.98 -4.87
C LEU A 14 9.00 -10.41 -6.27
N PHE A 15 9.25 -11.66 -6.62
CA PHE A 15 8.83 -12.25 -7.90
C PHE A 15 9.21 -11.36 -9.11
N ASN A 16 8.24 -11.04 -9.97
CA ASN A 16 8.45 -10.21 -11.16
C ASN A 16 8.11 -8.73 -10.91
N ASP A 17 7.03 -8.46 -10.16
CA ASP A 17 6.49 -7.11 -10.00
C ASP A 17 5.88 -6.84 -8.62
N ASN A 18 5.92 -7.79 -7.68
CA ASN A 18 5.38 -7.60 -6.34
C ASN A 18 6.34 -6.78 -5.45
N TYR A 19 5.79 -6.06 -4.50
CA TYR A 19 6.51 -5.43 -3.41
C TYR A 19 6.06 -5.95 -2.05
N SER A 20 7.03 -6.40 -1.25
CA SER A 20 6.91 -6.43 0.20
C SER A 20 7.55 -5.17 0.79
N TYR A 21 7.20 -4.84 2.02
CA TYR A 21 7.73 -3.66 2.69
C TYR A 21 8.20 -3.98 4.11
N ALA A 22 9.31 -3.36 4.51
CA ALA A 22 9.74 -3.31 5.90
C ALA A 22 9.56 -1.89 6.44
N LEU A 23 8.82 -1.72 7.53
CA LEU A 23 8.63 -0.45 8.21
C LEU A 23 9.22 -0.50 9.62
N PHE A 24 9.92 0.56 10.03
CA PHE A 24 10.52 0.68 11.37
C PHE A 24 10.78 2.15 11.75
N SER A 25 11.15 2.37 13.02
CA SER A 25 11.37 3.70 13.59
C SER A 25 12.64 4.35 13.03
N ALA A 26 12.55 5.58 12.48
CA ALA A 26 13.74 6.33 12.11
C ALA A 26 14.58 6.72 13.34
N LYS A 27 13.93 6.97 14.48
CA LYS A 27 14.63 7.29 15.73
C LYS A 27 15.49 6.12 16.18
N GLN A 28 14.92 4.92 16.28
CA GLN A 28 15.67 3.72 16.68
C GLN A 28 16.75 3.38 15.66
N TYR A 29 16.49 3.60 14.37
CA TYR A 29 17.48 3.42 13.32
C TYR A 29 18.67 4.38 13.45
N ALA A 30 18.43 5.66 13.78
CA ALA A 30 19.48 6.64 14.02
C ALA A 30 20.27 6.34 15.30
N GLU A 31 19.58 5.97 16.39
CA GLU A 31 20.19 5.54 17.66
C GLU A 31 21.08 4.31 17.48
N LYS A 32 20.72 3.40 16.56
CA LYS A 32 21.55 2.25 16.21
C LYS A 32 22.91 2.67 15.67
N GLN A 33 22.95 3.71 14.85
CA GLN A 33 24.20 4.24 14.27
C GLN A 33 25.11 4.90 15.32
N THR A 34 24.59 5.26 16.49
CA THR A 34 25.37 5.84 17.59
C THR A 34 25.81 4.80 18.64
N GLY A 35 25.59 3.51 18.37
CA GLY A 35 26.13 2.40 19.17
C GLY A 35 25.12 1.71 20.10
N VAL A 36 23.82 2.01 20.00
CA VAL A 36 22.78 1.31 20.76
C VAL A 36 22.71 -0.16 20.35
N LYS A 37 22.71 -1.08 21.33
CA LYS A 37 22.82 -2.53 21.06
C LYS A 37 21.49 -3.24 20.77
N SER A 38 20.34 -2.69 21.15
CA SER A 38 19.04 -3.32 20.95
C SER A 38 18.70 -3.51 19.46
N LYS A 39 17.95 -4.57 19.14
CA LYS A 39 17.36 -4.75 17.81
C LYS A 39 16.23 -3.75 17.59
N ILE A 40 15.97 -3.45 16.32
CA ILE A 40 14.93 -2.51 15.90
C ILE A 40 13.69 -3.34 15.52
N PRO A 41 12.54 -3.15 16.19
CA PRO A 41 11.27 -3.74 15.77
C PRO A 41 10.93 -3.38 14.33
N CYS A 42 10.62 -4.39 13.53
CA CYS A 42 10.29 -4.24 12.11
C CYS A 42 8.92 -4.84 11.79
N TYR A 43 8.12 -4.08 11.05
CA TYR A 43 6.84 -4.49 10.49
C TYR A 43 7.09 -4.96 9.05
N LEU A 44 6.80 -6.22 8.74
CA LEU A 44 6.81 -6.72 7.37
C LEU A 44 5.39 -6.68 6.81
N VAL A 45 5.22 -6.10 5.62
CA VAL A 45 3.95 -6.09 4.87
C VAL A 45 4.07 -7.02 3.67
N ASP A 46 3.12 -7.94 3.53
CA ASP A 46 3.03 -8.92 2.44
C ASP A 46 4.34 -9.67 2.11
N PRO A 47 5.03 -10.30 3.10
CA PRO A 47 6.31 -10.99 2.89
C PRO A 47 6.17 -12.37 2.21
N ALA A 48 5.72 -12.40 0.95
CA ALA A 48 5.37 -13.65 0.26
C ALA A 48 6.55 -14.59 -0.08
N ASP A 49 7.75 -14.06 -0.33
CA ASP A 49 8.94 -14.88 -0.63
C ASP A 49 9.87 -14.93 0.58
N SER A 50 9.82 -16.04 1.31
CA SER A 50 10.57 -16.17 2.55
C SER A 50 12.09 -16.13 2.36
N GLN A 51 12.60 -16.61 1.22
CA GLN A 51 14.04 -16.55 0.92
C GLN A 51 14.48 -15.11 0.68
N LYS A 52 13.74 -14.34 -0.10
CA LYS A 52 14.02 -12.91 -0.34
C LYS A 52 13.95 -12.09 0.96
N ILE A 53 13.01 -12.42 1.83
CA ILE A 53 12.86 -11.76 3.13
C ILE A 53 14.05 -12.05 4.05
N LEU A 54 14.52 -13.30 4.12
CA LEU A 54 15.74 -13.61 4.87
C LEU A 54 16.98 -12.89 4.32
N GLN A 55 17.15 -12.88 2.99
CA GLN A 55 18.24 -12.15 2.34
C GLN A 55 18.22 -10.65 2.67
N PHE A 56 17.03 -10.04 2.66
CA PHE A 56 16.83 -8.67 3.12
C PHE A 56 17.25 -8.49 4.59
N LEU A 57 16.83 -9.38 5.48
CA LEU A 57 17.17 -9.29 6.91
C LEU A 57 18.66 -9.53 7.19
N ASP A 58 19.37 -10.24 6.31
CA ASP A 58 20.82 -10.39 6.40
C ASP A 58 21.55 -9.09 6.02
N VAL A 59 20.99 -8.34 5.07
CA VAL A 59 21.47 -7.00 4.69
C VAL A 59 21.18 -5.95 5.78
N PHE A 60 20.06 -6.12 6.50
CA PHE A 60 19.66 -5.25 7.61
C PHE A 60 19.65 -6.01 8.95
N PRO A 61 20.82 -6.44 9.45
CA PRO A 61 20.91 -7.37 10.59
C PRO A 61 20.39 -6.80 11.89
N ASP A 62 20.21 -5.48 11.98
CA ASP A 62 19.69 -4.79 13.17
C ASP A 62 18.16 -4.85 13.27
N LEU A 63 17.47 -5.17 12.18
CA LEU A 63 16.02 -5.35 12.17
C LEU A 63 15.65 -6.72 12.75
N GLN A 64 14.60 -6.74 13.55
CA GLN A 64 13.99 -7.97 14.06
C GLN A 64 12.48 -7.86 13.91
N VAL A 65 11.88 -8.86 13.27
CA VAL A 65 10.47 -8.86 12.87
C VAL A 65 9.59 -8.90 14.12
N SER A 66 8.82 -7.84 14.33
CA SER A 66 7.83 -7.73 15.40
C SER A 66 6.41 -7.94 14.90
N ARG A 67 6.12 -7.54 13.65
CA ARG A 67 4.80 -7.70 13.04
C ARG A 67 4.93 -8.20 11.61
N ILE A 68 4.01 -9.06 11.23
CA ILE A 68 3.76 -9.46 9.84
C ILE A 68 2.33 -9.05 9.53
N LEU A 69 2.15 -8.20 8.53
CA LEU A 69 0.88 -7.63 8.11
C LEU A 69 0.54 -8.17 6.73
N TYR A 70 -0.62 -8.80 6.57
CA TYR A 70 -1.11 -9.27 5.28
C TYR A 70 -2.31 -8.47 4.83
N THR A 71 -2.16 -7.76 3.71
CA THR A 71 -3.25 -6.96 3.13
C THR A 71 -4.42 -7.82 2.70
N HIS A 72 -4.16 -9.01 2.16
CA HIS A 72 -5.17 -10.00 1.76
C HIS A 72 -4.57 -11.39 1.54
N LYS A 73 -5.43 -12.37 1.22
CA LYS A 73 -5.09 -13.80 1.13
C LYS A 73 -4.36 -14.30 -0.11
N HIS A 74 -4.16 -13.50 -1.17
CA HIS A 74 -3.58 -14.04 -2.39
C HIS A 74 -2.12 -14.49 -2.17
N TRP A 75 -1.75 -15.56 -2.87
CA TRP A 75 -0.48 -16.25 -2.68
C TRP A 75 0.74 -15.35 -2.88
N ASP A 76 0.67 -14.40 -3.80
CA ASP A 76 1.76 -13.47 -4.10
C ASP A 76 1.94 -12.38 -3.04
N HIS A 77 1.04 -12.33 -2.05
CA HIS A 77 1.15 -11.49 -0.84
C HIS A 77 1.46 -12.29 0.42
N ILE A 78 0.92 -13.50 0.55
CA ILE A 78 1.10 -14.33 1.76
C ILE A 78 2.18 -15.41 1.62
N GLY A 79 2.47 -15.85 0.40
CA GLY A 79 3.40 -16.92 0.11
C GLY A 79 3.07 -18.23 0.81
N ASN A 80 4.05 -18.75 1.55
CA ASN A 80 3.86 -19.80 2.54
C ASN A 80 4.11 -19.22 3.95
N PRO A 81 3.05 -18.74 4.65
CA PRO A 81 3.20 -18.07 5.93
C PRO A 81 3.87 -18.93 7.02
N GLN A 82 3.63 -20.24 7.00
CA GLN A 82 4.20 -21.17 7.97
C GLN A 82 5.70 -21.33 7.75
N GLN A 83 6.12 -21.52 6.50
CA GLN A 83 7.53 -21.61 6.13
C GLN A 83 8.31 -20.34 6.52
N LEU A 84 7.76 -19.15 6.22
CA LEU A 84 8.36 -17.88 6.62
C LEU A 84 8.54 -17.82 8.13
N LEU A 85 7.48 -18.14 8.89
CA LEU A 85 7.52 -18.05 10.35
C LEU A 85 8.57 -18.99 10.96
N ASP A 86 8.63 -20.23 10.48
CA ASP A 86 9.62 -21.22 10.93
C ASP A 86 11.05 -20.77 10.61
N GLN A 87 11.26 -20.23 9.42
CA GLN A 87 12.55 -19.68 9.02
C GLN A 87 12.97 -18.46 9.85
N LEU A 88 12.06 -17.52 10.14
CA LEU A 88 12.35 -16.37 11.00
C LEU A 88 12.72 -16.81 12.42
N LYS A 89 12.04 -17.83 12.97
CA LYS A 89 12.38 -18.41 14.28
C LYS A 89 13.74 -19.09 14.27
N GLN A 90 14.01 -19.95 13.28
CA GLN A 90 15.28 -20.67 13.15
C GLN A 90 16.49 -19.73 13.02
N ASN A 91 16.31 -18.58 12.36
CA ASN A 91 17.36 -17.58 12.15
C ASN A 91 17.41 -16.49 13.24
N ALA A 92 16.67 -16.64 14.34
CA ALA A 92 16.57 -15.63 15.42
C ALA A 92 16.22 -14.22 14.91
N ARG A 93 15.37 -14.15 13.88
CA ARG A 93 14.90 -12.90 13.24
C ARG A 93 13.54 -12.42 13.74
N LEU A 94 12.89 -13.18 14.63
CA LEU A 94 11.56 -12.88 15.15
C LEU A 94 11.64 -12.36 16.60
N MET A 95 10.83 -11.36 16.95
CA MET A 95 10.66 -10.92 18.35
C MET A 95 9.79 -11.91 19.12
N GLU A 96 9.92 -11.96 20.45
CA GLU A 96 9.15 -12.89 21.29
C GLU A 96 7.65 -12.57 21.27
N ASP A 97 7.28 -11.29 21.26
CA ASP A 97 5.91 -10.79 21.27
C ASP A 97 5.37 -10.53 19.86
N TYR A 98 5.87 -11.26 18.85
CA TYR A 98 5.49 -11.03 17.46
C TYR A 98 3.98 -11.23 17.24
N ARG A 99 3.43 -10.52 16.24
CA ARG A 99 2.06 -10.75 15.76
C ARG A 99 2.02 -10.89 14.25
N VAL A 100 1.25 -11.87 13.78
CA VAL A 100 0.76 -11.95 12.41
C VAL A 100 -0.65 -11.37 12.40
N ILE A 101 -0.85 -10.31 11.60
CA ILE A 101 -2.07 -9.52 11.55
C ILE A 101 -2.66 -9.55 10.14
N ALA A 102 -3.95 -9.87 10.05
CA ALA A 102 -4.71 -9.84 8.81
C ALA A 102 -6.21 -9.73 9.13
N SER A 103 -7.06 -9.52 8.13
CA SER A 103 -8.50 -9.64 8.34
C SER A 103 -8.90 -11.06 8.74
N LYS A 104 -9.87 -11.18 9.66
CA LYS A 104 -10.51 -12.45 9.97
C LYS A 104 -11.10 -13.14 8.74
N LEU A 105 -11.63 -12.36 7.80
CA LEU A 105 -12.33 -12.83 6.61
C LEU A 105 -11.41 -13.58 5.63
N ASP A 106 -10.14 -13.19 5.57
CA ASP A 106 -9.10 -13.84 4.78
C ASP A 106 -8.24 -14.83 5.61
N GLY A 107 -8.50 -14.90 6.93
CA GLY A 107 -7.66 -15.61 7.90
C GLY A 107 -7.59 -17.12 7.72
N SER A 108 -8.57 -17.77 7.07
CA SER A 108 -8.50 -19.21 6.77
C SER A 108 -7.34 -19.59 5.84
N HIS A 109 -6.78 -18.62 5.11
CA HIS A 109 -5.63 -18.81 4.24
C HIS A 109 -4.29 -18.53 4.94
N ILE A 110 -4.32 -18.01 6.17
CA ILE A 110 -3.16 -17.58 6.93
C ILE A 110 -3.09 -18.41 8.22
N PRO A 111 -2.58 -19.65 8.17
CA PRO A 111 -2.56 -20.54 9.33
C PRO A 111 -1.72 -20.02 10.50
N THR A 112 -0.85 -19.04 10.24
CA THR A 112 -0.01 -18.37 11.24
C THR A 112 -0.66 -17.14 11.87
N LEU A 113 -1.90 -16.80 11.53
CA LEU A 113 -2.60 -15.63 12.03
C LEU A 113 -2.71 -15.66 13.56
N THR A 114 -2.15 -14.66 14.23
CA THR A 114 -2.20 -14.54 15.70
C THR A 114 -3.13 -13.43 16.18
N HIS A 115 -3.43 -12.45 15.32
CA HIS A 115 -4.29 -11.33 15.65
C HIS A 115 -5.13 -10.97 14.42
N SER A 116 -6.44 -11.12 14.51
CA SER A 116 -7.35 -10.72 13.43
C SER A 116 -7.91 -9.32 13.66
N VAL A 117 -8.19 -8.64 12.55
CA VAL A 117 -8.98 -7.39 12.53
C VAL A 117 -10.27 -7.61 11.76
N PHE A 118 -11.30 -6.82 12.06
CA PHE A 118 -12.65 -6.91 11.47
C PHE A 118 -13.28 -8.29 11.66
N ASP A 119 -13.29 -8.77 12.91
CA ASP A 119 -13.86 -10.06 13.29
C ASP A 119 -15.38 -10.13 13.07
N ASN A 120 -16.07 -8.99 13.16
CA ASN A 120 -17.50 -8.91 12.91
C ASN A 120 -17.76 -8.43 11.46
N PRO A 121 -18.54 -9.19 10.65
CA PRO A 121 -18.95 -8.76 9.33
C PRO A 121 -19.77 -7.46 9.29
N ASN A 122 -20.22 -6.94 10.44
CA ASN A 122 -20.93 -5.65 10.53
C ASN A 122 -20.04 -4.48 10.96
N ASP A 123 -18.78 -4.72 11.37
CA ASP A 123 -17.82 -3.64 11.71
C ASP A 123 -17.33 -2.88 10.45
N LYS A 124 -17.83 -3.26 9.28
CA LYS A 124 -17.46 -2.78 7.94
C LYS A 124 -17.74 -1.29 7.70
N GLU A 125 -18.63 -0.68 8.47
CA GLU A 125 -19.13 0.68 8.20
C GLU A 125 -18.97 1.69 9.33
N THR A 126 -18.57 1.31 10.55
CA THR A 126 -18.70 2.25 11.69
C THR A 126 -17.47 2.46 12.57
N LYS A 127 -16.43 1.61 12.53
CA LYS A 127 -15.21 1.85 13.31
C LYS A 127 -13.96 1.37 12.57
N ASN A 128 -13.04 2.30 12.29
CA ASN A 128 -11.67 1.92 12.00
C ASN A 128 -11.11 1.29 13.27
N GLU A 129 -10.67 0.03 13.19
CA GLU A 129 -9.85 -0.54 14.26
C GLU A 129 -8.51 0.19 14.27
N THR A 130 -7.92 0.40 15.45
CA THR A 130 -6.67 1.11 15.62
C THR A 130 -5.79 0.40 16.64
N SER A 131 -4.50 0.29 16.35
CA SER A 131 -3.49 -0.14 17.30
C SER A 131 -2.48 0.97 17.54
N ILE A 132 -2.04 1.12 18.79
CA ILE A 132 -0.96 2.01 19.17
C ILE A 132 0.21 1.13 19.61
N GLU A 133 1.35 1.28 18.94
CA GLU A 133 2.56 0.52 19.22
C GLU A 133 3.75 1.47 19.34
N GLY A 134 4.08 1.86 20.56
CA GLY A 134 5.14 2.84 20.82
C GLY A 134 4.81 4.21 20.22
N GLU A 135 5.56 4.62 19.21
CA GLU A 135 5.34 5.88 18.49
C GLU A 135 4.46 5.75 17.24
N PHE A 136 4.02 4.54 16.91
CA PHE A 136 3.14 4.27 15.78
C PHE A 136 1.68 4.24 16.23
N GLN A 137 0.82 4.93 15.49
CA GLN A 137 -0.58 4.59 15.39
C GLN A 137 -0.82 3.92 14.05
N ILE A 138 -1.48 2.77 14.07
CA ILE A 138 -1.86 1.99 12.90
C ILE A 138 -3.38 1.98 12.84
N ASP A 139 -3.95 2.65 11.85
CA ASP A 139 -5.36 2.50 11.53
C ASP A 139 -5.50 1.36 10.51
N PHE A 140 -6.40 0.42 10.79
CA PHE A 140 -6.78 -0.63 9.85
C PHE A 140 -7.99 -0.14 9.07
N LEU A 141 -7.93 -0.22 7.74
CA LEU A 141 -9.03 0.21 6.86
C LEU A 141 -9.55 -1.00 6.10
N TYR A 142 -10.77 -1.43 6.41
CA TYR A 142 -11.43 -2.51 5.68
C TYR A 142 -11.87 -2.05 4.28
N VAL A 143 -11.45 -2.77 3.23
CA VAL A 143 -11.67 -2.39 1.82
C VAL A 143 -12.04 -3.58 0.92
N PRO A 144 -13.23 -4.17 1.12
CA PRO A 144 -13.62 -5.32 0.32
C PRO A 144 -13.75 -4.92 -1.14
N CYS A 145 -13.15 -5.69 -2.05
CA CYS A 145 -13.48 -5.71 -3.47
C CYS A 145 -12.56 -6.70 -4.19
N HIS A 146 -11.25 -6.46 -4.08
CA HIS A 146 -10.25 -7.36 -4.64
C HIS A 146 -10.32 -8.73 -3.99
N THR A 147 -10.29 -8.75 -2.66
CA THR A 147 -10.81 -9.85 -1.84
C THR A 147 -11.88 -9.31 -0.89
N THR A 148 -12.69 -10.20 -0.35
CA THR A 148 -13.67 -9.90 0.70
C THR A 148 -13.04 -9.46 2.02
N GLY A 149 -11.79 -9.87 2.29
CA GLY A 149 -11.05 -9.58 3.51
C GLY A 149 -9.94 -8.54 3.37
N HIS A 150 -9.86 -7.80 2.27
CA HIS A 150 -8.76 -6.87 2.03
C HIS A 150 -8.70 -5.73 3.06
N VAL A 151 -7.50 -5.42 3.54
CA VAL A 151 -7.21 -4.38 4.55
C VAL A 151 -6.05 -3.51 4.09
N LEU A 152 -6.20 -2.18 4.26
CA LEU A 152 -5.05 -1.26 4.23
C LEU A 152 -4.52 -1.02 5.63
N TYR A 153 -3.20 -0.79 5.70
CA TYR A 153 -2.52 -0.40 6.93
C TYR A 153 -2.06 1.05 6.80
N HIS A 154 -2.69 1.93 7.58
CA HIS A 154 -2.36 3.36 7.62
C HIS A 154 -1.52 3.66 8.85
N PHE A 155 -0.23 3.91 8.63
CA PHE A 155 0.72 4.28 9.68
C PHE A 155 0.84 5.79 9.80
N LYS A 156 0.67 6.29 11.02
CA LYS A 156 0.82 7.71 11.38
C LYS A 156 1.45 7.89 12.75
N PRO A 157 2.04 9.06 13.05
CA PRO A 157 2.71 9.28 14.34
C PRO A 157 1.69 9.29 15.48
N HIS A 158 1.99 8.59 16.58
CA HIS A 158 1.20 8.66 17.80
C HIS A 158 1.66 9.87 18.65
N ASN A 159 0.71 10.73 19.07
CA ASN A 159 0.92 11.94 19.89
C ASN A 159 1.67 13.12 19.25
N LYS A 160 1.55 13.32 17.94
CA LYS A 160 2.10 14.51 17.27
C LYS A 160 1.02 15.36 16.62
N THR A 161 1.00 16.65 16.92
CA THR A 161 0.33 17.65 16.08
C THR A 161 1.23 17.84 14.86
N ILE A 162 0.81 17.34 13.69
CA ILE A 162 1.51 17.64 12.44
C ILE A 162 1.36 19.14 12.21
N SER A 163 2.44 19.92 12.40
CA SER A 163 2.47 21.30 11.91
C SER A 163 2.38 21.22 10.39
N THR A 164 1.32 21.79 9.83
CA THR A 164 1.02 21.80 8.40
C THR A 164 2.06 22.54 7.55
N GLU A 165 3.09 23.11 8.18
CA GLU A 165 4.11 23.96 7.56
C GLU A 165 5.50 23.30 7.46
N GLU A 166 5.73 22.10 8.02
CA GLU A 166 7.05 21.42 8.01
C GLU A 166 7.06 19.98 7.43
N SER A 167 6.06 19.60 6.61
CA SER A 167 6.03 18.27 5.96
C SER A 167 6.68 18.26 4.58
N VAL A 168 8.01 18.37 4.54
CA VAL A 168 8.80 18.14 3.32
C VAL A 168 10.07 17.37 3.65
N ASN A 169 9.97 16.09 4.01
CA ASN A 169 11.15 15.22 4.15
C ASN A 169 10.90 13.84 3.56
N PHE A 170 10.33 13.78 2.34
CA PHE A 170 10.46 12.57 1.55
C PHE A 170 11.89 12.51 1.02
N GLU A 171 12.65 11.57 1.54
CA GLU A 171 13.99 11.26 1.08
C GLU A 171 14.03 9.79 0.68
N ARG A 172 14.48 9.52 -0.53
CA ARG A 172 14.82 8.18 -0.99
C ARG A 172 16.33 8.06 -1.02
N GLN A 173 16.83 7.03 -0.36
CA GLN A 173 18.24 6.65 -0.39
C GLN A 173 18.35 5.20 -0.85
N GLU A 174 19.31 4.90 -1.72
CA GLU A 174 19.70 3.52 -1.98
C GLU A 174 20.65 3.03 -0.88
N VAL A 175 20.30 1.93 -0.22
CA VAL A 175 21.11 1.28 0.80
C VAL A 175 21.24 -0.17 0.39
N THR A 176 22.46 -0.57 -0.01
CA THR A 176 22.81 -1.98 -0.28
C THR A 176 21.86 -2.66 -1.28
N GLY A 177 21.47 -1.94 -2.34
CA GLY A 177 20.55 -2.44 -3.38
C GLY A 177 19.05 -2.37 -3.03
N TYR A 178 18.70 -1.78 -1.88
CA TYR A 178 17.31 -1.53 -1.48
C TYR A 178 17.01 -0.03 -1.42
N ASN A 179 15.78 0.36 -1.72
CA ASN A 179 15.33 1.74 -1.54
C ASN A 179 14.82 1.93 -0.11
N LEU A 180 15.47 2.83 0.63
CA LEU A 180 15.09 3.28 1.95
C LEU A 180 14.41 4.65 1.84
N TYR A 181 13.18 4.75 2.32
CA TYR A 181 12.36 5.96 2.31
C TYR A 181 12.20 6.51 3.72
N SER A 182 12.40 7.82 3.88
CA SER A 182 11.96 8.58 5.06
C SER A 182 10.56 9.12 4.81
N VAL A 183 9.60 8.78 5.67
CA VAL A 183 8.19 9.23 5.53
C VAL A 183 7.62 9.64 6.88
N ASP A 184 6.69 10.58 6.90
CA ASP A 184 5.96 11.03 8.09
C ASP A 184 4.67 10.24 8.30
N GLU A 185 4.06 9.78 7.22
CA GLU A 185 2.80 9.05 7.18
C GLU A 185 2.77 8.17 5.92
N CYS A 186 2.29 6.94 6.04
CA CYS A 186 2.20 6.04 4.88
C CYS A 186 1.00 5.10 4.93
N LEU A 187 0.55 4.70 3.75
CA LEU A 187 -0.56 3.79 3.52
C LEU A 187 -0.09 2.62 2.67
N PHE A 188 -0.18 1.41 3.22
CA PHE A 188 0.02 0.17 2.48
C PHE A 188 -1.32 -0.29 1.91
N THR A 189 -1.45 -0.28 0.59
CA THR A 189 -2.74 -0.45 -0.10
C THR A 189 -2.97 -1.85 -0.65
N GLY A 190 -1.93 -2.70 -0.64
CA GLY A 190 -1.93 -3.98 -1.34
C GLY A 190 -2.49 -3.81 -2.75
N ASP A 191 -3.49 -4.64 -3.07
CA ASP A 191 -4.16 -4.68 -4.37
C ASP A 191 -5.46 -3.87 -4.45
N THR A 192 -5.79 -3.05 -3.46
CA THR A 192 -6.96 -2.17 -3.58
C THR A 192 -6.65 -0.96 -4.48
N LEU A 193 -5.60 -0.20 -4.13
CA LEU A 193 -5.14 0.98 -4.87
C LEU A 193 -3.71 0.75 -5.38
N PHE A 194 -3.50 0.92 -6.68
CA PHE A 194 -2.18 1.00 -7.29
C PHE A 194 -1.89 2.44 -7.72
N ILE A 195 -0.62 2.77 -7.96
CA ILE A 195 -0.28 4.04 -8.59
C ILE A 195 -0.89 4.05 -10.00
N GLY A 196 -1.79 5.01 -10.25
CA GLY A 196 -2.52 5.16 -11.51
C GLY A 196 -3.57 4.09 -11.81
N GLY A 197 -3.88 3.17 -10.88
CA GLY A 197 -4.83 2.07 -11.09
C GLY A 197 -5.53 1.58 -9.82
N CYS A 198 -6.31 0.50 -9.94
CA CYS A 198 -6.88 -0.25 -8.81
C CYS A 198 -6.84 -1.76 -9.08
N GLY A 199 -7.14 -2.56 -8.05
CA GLY A 199 -7.29 -4.01 -8.19
C GLY A 199 -8.41 -4.45 -9.12
N ARG A 200 -8.30 -5.70 -9.59
CA ARG A 200 -9.45 -6.40 -10.19
C ARG A 200 -10.47 -6.75 -9.12
N PHE A 201 -11.75 -6.78 -9.48
CA PHE A 201 -12.86 -7.04 -8.56
C PHE A 201 -13.14 -8.54 -8.52
N PHE A 202 -12.24 -9.34 -7.93
CA PHE A 202 -12.41 -10.80 -7.93
C PHE A 202 -13.55 -11.25 -7.01
N GLU A 203 -13.70 -10.61 -5.85
CA GLU A 203 -14.69 -11.01 -4.83
C GLU A 203 -15.64 -9.86 -4.44
N GLY A 204 -15.78 -8.87 -5.32
CA GLY A 204 -16.60 -7.70 -5.06
C GLY A 204 -17.04 -6.98 -6.32
N ASN A 205 -17.48 -5.74 -6.16
CA ASN A 205 -18.10 -4.97 -7.23
C ASN A 205 -17.66 -3.49 -7.27
N ALA A 206 -18.13 -2.78 -8.29
CA ALA A 206 -17.79 -1.38 -8.52
C ALA A 206 -18.23 -0.45 -7.38
N ALA A 207 -19.40 -0.69 -6.76
CA ALA A 207 -19.86 0.13 -5.65
C ALA A 207 -18.93 0.00 -4.42
N GLN A 208 -18.47 -1.22 -4.14
CA GLN A 208 -17.48 -1.46 -3.09
C GLN A 208 -16.14 -0.81 -3.40
N MET A 209 -15.61 -0.97 -4.63
CA MET A 209 -14.35 -0.31 -4.99
C MET A 209 -14.47 1.21 -4.94
N LEU A 210 -15.57 1.79 -5.42
CA LEU A 210 -15.81 3.23 -5.35
C LEU A 210 -15.84 3.72 -3.90
N SER A 211 -16.53 2.99 -3.00
CA SER A 211 -16.53 3.28 -1.56
C SER A 211 -15.12 3.19 -0.95
N ASN A 212 -14.30 2.23 -1.38
CA ASN A 212 -12.90 2.14 -0.94
C ASN A 212 -12.08 3.36 -1.40
N MET A 213 -12.27 3.81 -2.65
CA MET A 213 -11.63 5.03 -3.15
C MET A 213 -12.09 6.28 -2.40
N ASP A 214 -13.38 6.38 -2.04
CA ASP A 214 -13.90 7.46 -1.20
C ASP A 214 -13.27 7.45 0.20
N LYS A 215 -13.15 6.27 0.81
CA LYS A 215 -12.49 6.08 2.11
C LYS A 215 -11.03 6.55 2.06
N ILE A 216 -10.26 6.12 1.06
CA ILE A 216 -8.87 6.56 0.88
C ILE A 216 -8.80 8.07 0.61
N SER A 217 -9.71 8.59 -0.23
CA SER A 217 -9.80 10.02 -0.54
C SER A 217 -10.13 10.88 0.68
N SER A 218 -10.74 10.31 1.72
CA SER A 218 -11.11 11.03 2.95
C SER A 218 -9.93 11.27 3.91
N ILE A 219 -8.79 10.58 3.71
CA ILE A 219 -7.57 10.76 4.54
C ILE A 219 -7.13 12.23 4.49
N GLN A 220 -6.93 12.85 5.65
CA GLN A 220 -6.69 14.30 5.75
C GLN A 220 -5.35 14.72 5.12
N ASN A 221 -4.27 14.00 5.42
CA ASN A 221 -2.95 14.28 4.86
C ASN A 221 -2.90 13.83 3.39
N LYS A 222 -3.03 14.77 2.45
CA LYS A 222 -2.94 14.46 1.00
C LYS A 222 -1.50 14.14 0.55
N ASN A 223 -0.49 14.47 1.35
CA ASN A 223 0.90 14.15 1.06
C ASN A 223 1.33 12.76 1.57
N ILE A 224 0.43 12.02 2.24
CA ILE A 224 0.67 10.64 2.68
C ILE A 224 1.24 9.78 1.55
N LYS A 225 2.25 8.96 1.88
CA LYS A 225 2.90 8.09 0.90
C LYS A 225 2.12 6.81 0.67
N ILE A 226 1.92 6.46 -0.59
CA ILE A 226 1.18 5.28 -1.04
C ILE A 226 2.15 4.19 -1.46
N PHE A 227 2.08 3.03 -0.81
CA PHE A 227 2.88 1.83 -1.08
C PHE A 227 1.94 0.68 -1.47
N CYS A 228 1.90 0.34 -2.77
CA CYS A 228 0.98 -0.65 -3.32
C CYS A 228 1.63 -2.02 -3.58
N GLY A 229 0.81 -3.05 -3.84
CA GLY A 229 1.28 -4.42 -3.98
C GLY A 229 2.20 -4.69 -5.18
N HIS A 230 2.05 -3.93 -6.27
CA HIS A 230 2.70 -4.24 -7.55
C HIS A 230 3.26 -3.02 -8.29
N GLU A 231 4.28 -3.25 -9.12
CA GLU A 231 4.90 -2.33 -10.07
C GLU A 231 4.10 -2.24 -11.41
N TYR A 232 2.82 -1.88 -11.32
CA TYR A 232 1.93 -1.72 -12.49
C TYR A 232 1.84 -0.28 -13.01
N THR A 233 2.61 0.65 -12.44
CA THR A 233 2.42 2.09 -12.67
C THR A 233 2.53 2.50 -14.13
N LYS A 234 3.53 1.98 -14.87
CA LYS A 234 3.71 2.32 -16.28
C LYS A 234 2.49 1.93 -17.13
N SER A 235 2.04 0.68 -17.02
CA SER A 235 0.88 0.18 -17.80
C SER A 235 -0.43 0.82 -17.31
N ASN A 236 -0.51 1.18 -16.03
CA ASN A 236 -1.60 1.94 -15.47
C ASN A 236 -1.73 3.33 -16.09
N LEU A 237 -0.66 4.11 -16.09
CA LEU A 237 -0.67 5.47 -16.60
C LEU A 237 -0.76 5.52 -18.14
N GLU A 238 -0.13 4.58 -18.84
CA GLU A 238 -0.27 4.45 -20.29
C GLU A 238 -1.74 4.30 -20.69
N TRP A 239 -2.47 3.38 -20.05
CA TRP A 239 -3.89 3.20 -20.32
C TRP A 239 -4.73 4.39 -19.84
N SER A 240 -4.52 4.86 -18.61
CA SER A 240 -5.31 5.95 -18.03
C SER A 240 -5.16 7.25 -18.83
N SER A 241 -3.97 7.54 -19.38
CA SER A 241 -3.72 8.74 -20.19
C SER A 241 -4.47 8.76 -21.52
N GLN A 242 -4.84 7.58 -22.03
CA GLN A 242 -5.67 7.44 -23.24
C GLN A 242 -7.17 7.57 -22.93
N VAL A 243 -7.58 7.24 -21.70
CA VAL A 243 -8.97 7.36 -21.23
C VAL A 243 -9.32 8.81 -20.88
N GLU A 244 -8.47 9.50 -20.11
CA GLU A 244 -8.69 10.88 -19.70
C GLU A 244 -7.74 11.84 -20.46
N GLN A 245 -7.92 11.92 -21.78
CA GLN A 245 -6.98 12.61 -22.69
C GLN A 245 -6.81 14.10 -22.45
N ASN A 246 -7.72 14.76 -21.71
CA ASN A 246 -7.60 16.17 -21.36
C ASN A 246 -6.91 16.41 -20.00
N ASN A 247 -6.49 15.34 -19.30
CA ASN A 247 -5.79 15.45 -18.03
C ASN A 247 -4.27 15.60 -18.24
N GLU A 248 -3.80 16.84 -18.32
CA GLU A 248 -2.37 17.15 -18.51
C GLU A 248 -1.49 16.71 -17.33
N VAL A 249 -2.02 16.70 -16.10
CA VAL A 249 -1.27 16.23 -14.92
C VAL A 249 -0.98 14.74 -15.01
N LEU A 250 -1.95 13.95 -15.50
CA LEU A 250 -1.79 12.52 -15.76
C LEU A 250 -0.77 12.28 -16.88
N LYS A 251 -0.84 13.01 -17.98
CA LYS A 251 0.15 12.88 -19.08
C LYS A 251 1.56 13.21 -18.61
N GLN A 252 1.74 14.30 -17.86
CA GLN A 252 3.03 14.65 -17.29
C GLN A 252 3.55 13.56 -16.36
N TRP A 253 2.68 13.02 -15.48
CA TRP A 253 3.07 11.94 -14.59
C TRP A 253 3.49 10.68 -15.35
N TYR A 254 2.79 10.34 -16.43
CA TYR A 254 3.20 9.23 -17.29
C TYR A 254 4.60 9.44 -17.90
N GLN A 255 4.94 10.65 -18.35
CA GLN A 255 6.27 10.95 -18.88
C GLN A 255 7.37 10.81 -17.80
N GLU A 256 7.11 11.29 -16.58
CA GLU A 256 8.03 11.10 -15.43
C GLU A 256 8.25 9.59 -15.17
N VAL A 257 7.20 8.79 -15.19
CA VAL A 257 7.28 7.33 -15.00
C VAL A 257 8.03 6.63 -16.14
N LEU A 258 7.91 7.09 -17.39
CA LEU A 258 8.72 6.56 -18.49
C LEU A 258 10.23 6.78 -18.24
N GLN A 259 10.62 7.95 -17.74
CA GLN A 259 12.01 8.24 -17.39
C GLN A 259 12.50 7.36 -16.22
N MET A 260 11.69 7.23 -15.17
CA MET A 260 12.00 6.38 -14.02
C MET A 260 12.22 4.93 -14.45
N THR A 261 11.25 4.35 -15.18
CA THR A 261 11.33 2.95 -15.61
C THR A 261 12.46 2.69 -16.59
N SER A 262 12.78 3.63 -17.49
CA SER A 262 13.97 3.52 -18.37
C SER A 262 15.29 3.51 -17.61
N SER A 263 15.31 4.06 -16.39
CA SER A 263 16.46 4.11 -15.49
C SER A 263 16.48 2.98 -14.46
N GLY A 264 15.56 2.00 -14.57
CA GLY A 264 15.43 0.91 -13.59
C GLY A 264 14.95 1.36 -12.20
N ILE A 265 14.34 2.55 -12.11
CA ILE A 265 13.84 3.10 -10.86
C ILE A 265 12.41 2.61 -10.61
N GLN A 266 12.18 2.11 -9.38
CA GLN A 266 10.85 1.79 -8.88
C GLN A 266 9.95 3.03 -8.85
N THR A 267 8.67 2.86 -9.17
CA THR A 267 7.73 4.00 -9.27
C THR A 267 7.01 4.31 -7.96
N ILE A 268 7.17 3.44 -6.96
CA ILE A 268 6.71 3.65 -5.60
C ILE A 268 7.68 4.53 -4.77
N PRO A 269 7.18 5.18 -3.70
CA PRO A 269 5.77 5.45 -3.44
C PRO A 269 5.23 6.64 -4.29
N SER A 270 3.91 6.73 -4.39
CA SER A 270 3.20 7.95 -4.84
C SER A 270 2.69 8.76 -3.63
N THR A 271 1.89 9.80 -3.86
CA THR A 271 1.11 10.51 -2.83
C THR A 271 -0.38 10.44 -3.10
N LEU A 272 -1.21 10.52 -2.05
CA LEU A 272 -2.67 10.59 -2.23
C LEU A 272 -3.09 11.77 -3.13
N GLN A 273 -2.44 12.93 -2.99
CA GLN A 273 -2.65 14.11 -3.84
C GLN A 273 -2.46 13.76 -5.33
N LYS A 274 -1.36 13.06 -5.67
CA LYS A 274 -1.05 12.67 -7.05
C LYS A 274 -2.08 11.67 -7.57
N GLU A 275 -2.51 10.70 -6.76
CA GLU A 275 -3.56 9.75 -7.15
C GLU A 275 -4.91 10.44 -7.38
N LEU A 276 -5.32 11.38 -6.53
CA LEU A 276 -6.55 12.18 -6.72
C LEU A 276 -6.52 12.99 -8.03
N GLN A 277 -5.34 13.38 -8.48
CA GLN A 277 -5.15 14.15 -9.72
C GLN A 277 -5.03 13.28 -10.97
N THR A 278 -4.56 12.04 -10.86
CA THR A 278 -4.12 11.24 -12.03
C THR A 278 -4.75 9.86 -12.15
N ASN A 279 -5.22 9.26 -11.06
CA ASN A 279 -5.78 7.92 -11.09
C ASN A 279 -7.27 7.95 -11.45
N VAL A 280 -7.62 7.49 -12.65
CA VAL A 280 -9.01 7.56 -13.14
C VAL A 280 -10.02 6.84 -12.24
N PHE A 281 -9.61 5.81 -11.49
CA PHE A 281 -10.49 5.11 -10.54
C PHE A 281 -10.76 5.93 -9.27
N MET A 282 -9.82 6.79 -8.86
CA MET A 282 -10.02 7.76 -7.77
C MET A 282 -10.84 8.98 -8.23
N ARG A 283 -11.08 9.11 -9.55
CA ARG A 283 -11.66 10.29 -10.18
C ARG A 283 -13.06 10.06 -10.72
N CYS A 284 -13.68 8.90 -10.47
CA CYS A 284 -15.04 8.58 -10.94
C CYS A 284 -16.10 9.61 -10.51
N ARG A 285 -15.85 10.36 -9.43
CA ARG A 285 -16.74 11.44 -8.95
C ARG A 285 -16.42 12.82 -9.52
N THR A 286 -15.35 12.98 -10.28
CA THR A 286 -15.01 14.27 -10.90
C THR A 286 -16.01 14.60 -12.01
N GLN A 287 -16.29 15.89 -12.19
CA GLN A 287 -17.14 16.36 -13.29
C GLN A 287 -16.62 15.90 -14.65
N ASN A 288 -15.29 15.93 -14.85
CA ASN A 288 -14.66 15.54 -16.11
C ASN A 288 -14.98 14.09 -16.51
N LEU A 289 -14.77 13.12 -15.61
CA LEU A 289 -15.10 11.72 -15.94
C LEU A 289 -16.61 11.50 -16.07
N GLN A 290 -17.44 12.21 -15.30
CA GLN A 290 -18.90 12.13 -15.46
C GLN A 290 -19.37 12.66 -16.83
N GLU A 291 -18.75 13.72 -17.35
CA GLU A 291 -19.05 14.23 -18.69
C GLU A 291 -18.54 13.30 -19.81
N ILE A 292 -17.33 12.74 -19.66
CA ILE A 292 -16.73 11.80 -20.62
C ILE A 292 -17.57 10.52 -20.75
N PHE A 293 -18.03 9.96 -19.62
CA PHE A 293 -18.73 8.68 -19.59
C PHE A 293 -20.27 8.81 -19.61
N GLN A 294 -20.82 9.97 -19.28
CA GLN A 294 -22.27 10.24 -19.16
C GLN A 294 -23.00 9.21 -18.28
N ARG A 295 -22.37 8.85 -17.16
CA ARG A 295 -22.79 7.78 -16.25
C ARG A 295 -22.60 8.24 -14.81
N ASP A 296 -23.29 7.58 -13.87
CA ASP A 296 -23.03 7.82 -12.45
C ASP A 296 -21.65 7.27 -12.03
N PRO A 297 -21.06 7.74 -10.92
CA PRO A 297 -19.72 7.30 -10.50
C PRO A 297 -19.52 5.79 -10.33
N THR A 298 -20.57 5.05 -9.94
CA THR A 298 -20.49 3.59 -9.77
C THR A 298 -20.41 2.90 -11.13
N GLN A 299 -21.25 3.33 -12.07
CA GLN A 299 -21.21 2.84 -13.46
C GLN A 299 -19.90 3.22 -14.16
N ILE A 300 -19.32 4.38 -13.85
CA ILE A 300 -17.98 4.76 -14.33
C ILE A 300 -16.92 3.81 -13.79
N MET A 301 -16.91 3.54 -12.48
CA MET A 301 -15.99 2.58 -11.86
C MET A 301 -16.08 1.19 -12.50
N GLU A 302 -17.30 0.69 -12.71
CA GLU A 302 -17.55 -0.58 -13.39
C GLU A 302 -17.01 -0.57 -14.82
N THR A 303 -17.32 0.48 -15.57
CA THR A 303 -16.92 0.64 -16.97
C THR A 303 -15.40 0.70 -17.12
N LEU A 304 -14.74 1.57 -16.35
CA LEU A 304 -13.28 1.69 -16.33
C LEU A 304 -12.62 0.35 -16.00
N ARG A 305 -13.17 -0.38 -15.03
CA ARG A 305 -12.59 -1.66 -14.61
C ARG A 305 -12.70 -2.70 -15.72
N ALA A 306 -13.87 -2.83 -16.35
CA ALA A 306 -14.10 -3.72 -17.47
C ALA A 306 -13.20 -3.38 -18.67
N MET A 307 -13.09 -2.09 -18.99
CA MET A 307 -12.22 -1.59 -20.05
C MET A 307 -10.76 -1.94 -19.78
N LYS A 308 -10.25 -1.67 -18.58
CA LYS A 308 -8.87 -1.98 -18.22
C LYS A 308 -8.59 -3.49 -18.17
N ASN A 309 -9.56 -4.31 -17.77
CA ASN A 309 -9.41 -5.77 -17.79
C ASN A 309 -9.23 -6.31 -19.21
N SER A 310 -9.87 -5.66 -20.19
CA SER A 310 -9.80 -6.03 -21.61
C SER A 310 -8.77 -5.23 -22.40
N ASN A 311 -8.04 -4.32 -21.73
CA ASN A 311 -7.10 -3.37 -22.33
C ASN A 311 -7.70 -2.56 -23.50
N ILE A 312 -8.95 -2.13 -23.38
CA ILE A 312 -9.64 -1.28 -24.35
C ILE A 312 -9.71 0.16 -23.86
N ILE A 313 -9.73 1.12 -24.78
CA ILE A 313 -9.79 2.55 -24.49
C ILE A 313 -11.09 3.20 -24.99
N ASP A 314 -11.79 2.56 -25.92
CA ASP A 314 -13.06 3.03 -26.44
C ASP A 314 -14.14 2.90 -25.37
N ILE A 315 -14.83 4.01 -25.09
CA ILE A 315 -15.94 4.05 -24.15
C ILE A 315 -17.15 3.41 -24.83
N PRO A 316 -17.66 2.27 -24.35
CA PRO A 316 -18.79 1.61 -25.00
C PRO A 316 -20.06 2.44 -24.83
N GLN A 317 -20.64 2.86 -25.96
CA GLN A 317 -21.88 3.65 -25.98
C GLN A 317 -23.09 2.87 -25.44
N ASN A 318 -23.08 1.53 -25.55
CA ASN A 318 -24.12 0.63 -25.04
C ASN A 318 -23.48 -0.57 -24.35
N MET A 319 -23.10 -0.43 -23.08
CA MET A 319 -22.95 -1.61 -22.23
C MET A 319 -24.36 -1.98 -21.73
N ASN A 320 -24.98 -2.97 -22.38
CA ASN A 320 -26.04 -3.75 -21.74
C ASN A 320 -25.35 -4.55 -20.64
N LEU A 321 -25.38 -4.04 -19.41
CA LEU A 321 -24.99 -4.76 -18.21
C LEU A 321 -26.16 -5.65 -17.76
#